data_AF-A0A3N6ELG7-F1
#
_entry.id   AF-A0A3N6ELG7-F1
#
_cell.length_a   1.000
_cell.length_b   1.000
_cell.length_c   1.000
_cell.angle_alpha   90.00
_cell.angle_beta   90.00
_cell.angle_gamma   90.00
#
_symmetry.space_group_name_H-M   'P 1'
#
loop_
_entity.id
_entity.type
_entity.pdbx_description
1 polymer ?
#
loop_
_entity_poly.entity_id
_entity_poly.type
_entity_poly.pdbx_seq_one_letter_code
_entity_poly.pdbx_strand_id
1 'polypeptide(L)'
;MTPGRGEPGRIRARLGRDRGQLTIEFTGMVPIILVTLVLLWQAVLVGYTFTLASGAADEGVRAAVASGAWDRRSSCEAAVHERLPSAWDGPARIRECGTPGDDMVKVRITLKAPVLFPGFASLPIPVDATAGAAAEGK
;
A
#
# COMPACT_ATOMS: atom_id res chain seq x y z
N MET A 1 -42.48 40.89 56.46
CA MET A 1 -41.09 40.41 56.33
C MET A 1 -41.14 38.90 56.13
N THR A 2 -41.07 38.40 54.89
CA THR A 2 -41.02 36.96 54.60
C THR A 2 -39.67 36.66 53.94
N PRO A 3 -38.87 35.70 54.44
CA PRO A 3 -37.58 35.41 53.84
C PRO A 3 -37.77 34.52 52.61
N GLY A 4 -37.37 35.04 51.45
CA GLY A 4 -37.33 34.30 50.19
C GLY A 4 -36.29 33.18 50.26
N ARG A 5 -36.77 31.94 50.20
CA ARG A 5 -35.99 30.71 50.23
C ARG A 5 -35.28 30.55 48.87
N GLY A 6 -33.96 30.72 48.84
CA GLY A 6 -33.15 30.54 47.63
C GLY A 6 -33.11 29.08 47.21
N GLU A 7 -33.63 28.77 46.01
CA GLU A 7 -33.62 27.42 45.44
C GLU A 7 -32.21 27.01 44.97
N PRO A 8 -31.57 25.99 45.58
CA PRO A 8 -30.22 25.53 45.18
C PRO A 8 -30.19 24.71 43.88
N GLY A 9 -31.33 24.53 43.19
CA GLY A 9 -31.49 23.54 42.12
C GLY A 9 -30.89 23.91 40.76
N ARG A 10 -30.72 25.21 40.44
CA ARG A 10 -30.34 25.64 39.08
C ARG A 10 -28.85 25.50 38.74
N ILE A 11 -27.97 25.47 39.73
CA ILE A 11 -26.51 25.48 39.49
C ILE A 11 -26.00 24.10 39.06
N ARG A 12 -26.59 23.01 39.58
CA ARG A 12 -26.18 21.63 39.22
C ARG A 12 -26.53 21.23 37.78
N ALA A 13 -27.60 21.78 37.22
CA ALA A 13 -28.02 21.47 35.85
C ALA A 13 -27.09 22.04 34.77
N ARG A 14 -26.36 23.13 35.05
CA ARG A 14 -25.42 23.74 34.09
C ARG A 14 -24.09 22.98 33.99
N LEU A 15 -23.55 22.52 35.12
CA LEU A 15 -22.27 21.79 35.18
C LEU A 15 -22.28 20.40 34.51
N GLY A 16 -23.46 19.85 34.22
CA GLY A 16 -23.61 18.58 33.49
C GLY A 16 -23.57 18.74 31.96
N ARG A 17 -23.74 19.96 31.44
CA ARG A 17 -23.96 20.21 30.01
C ARG A 17 -22.66 20.43 29.23
N ASP A 18 -21.60 20.87 29.90
CA ASP A 18 -20.29 21.13 29.28
C ASP A 18 -19.49 19.85 28.97
N ARG A 19 -19.78 18.74 29.66
CA ARG A 19 -19.09 17.45 29.44
C ARG A 19 -19.50 16.72 28.16
N GLY A 20 -20.66 17.03 27.59
CA GLY A 20 -21.15 16.41 26.35
C GLY A 20 -20.82 17.19 25.07
N GLN A 21 -20.54 18.49 25.19
CA GLN A 21 -20.27 19.36 24.03
C GLN A 21 -18.90 19.05 23.40
N LEU A 22 -17.90 18.75 24.23
CA LEU A 22 -16.60 18.27 23.76
C LEU A 22 -16.72 16.92 23.02
N THR A 23 -17.47 15.95 23.57
CA THR A 23 -17.56 14.61 22.96
C THR A 23 -18.30 14.61 21.62
N ILE A 24 -19.33 15.46 21.46
CA ILE A 24 -20.05 15.59 20.19
C ILE A 24 -19.16 16.20 19.10
N GLU A 25 -18.37 17.23 19.45
CA GLU A 25 -17.42 17.85 18.52
C GLU A 25 -16.27 16.88 18.15
N PHE A 26 -15.74 16.15 19.12
CA PHE A 26 -14.74 15.10 18.88
C PHE A 26 -15.27 13.96 18.00
N THR A 27 -16.54 13.55 18.19
CA THR A 27 -17.14 12.46 17.40
C THR A 27 -17.30 12.85 15.93
N GLY A 28 -17.43 14.14 15.59
CA GLY A 28 -17.45 14.61 14.21
C GLY A 28 -16.09 14.54 13.52
N MET A 29 -15.00 14.80 14.25
CA MET A 29 -13.64 14.82 13.68
C MET A 29 -13.00 13.42 13.62
N VAL A 30 -13.35 12.52 14.55
CA VAL A 30 -12.87 11.13 14.58
C VAL A 30 -13.04 10.38 13.26
N PRO A 31 -14.22 10.35 12.59
CA PRO A 31 -14.37 9.64 11.32
C PRO A 31 -13.49 10.23 10.21
N ILE A 32 -13.29 11.55 10.17
CA ILE A 32 -12.42 12.22 9.20
C ILE A 32 -10.96 11.83 9.45
N ILE A 33 -10.53 11.84 10.72
CA ILE A 33 -9.19 11.39 11.11
C ILE A 33 -8.99 9.93 10.70
N LEU A 34 -9.95 9.04 10.97
CA LEU A 34 -9.88 7.63 10.60
C LEU A 34 -9.75 7.43 9.09
N VAL A 35 -10.58 8.10 8.29
CA VAL A 35 -10.48 8.04 6.82
C VAL A 35 -9.11 8.55 6.35
N THR A 36 -8.62 9.64 6.94
CA THR A 36 -7.31 10.20 6.58
C THR A 36 -6.19 9.25 6.92
N LEU A 37 -6.22 8.62 8.10
CA LEU A 37 -5.26 7.58 8.49
C LEU A 37 -5.31 6.39 7.55
N VAL A 38 -6.51 5.96 7.13
CA VAL A 38 -6.65 4.89 6.14
C VAL A 38 -6.02 5.29 4.80
N LEU A 39 -6.25 6.51 4.32
CA LEU A 39 -5.65 7.01 3.07
C LEU A 39 -4.12 7.10 3.15
N LEU A 40 -3.59 7.67 4.25
CA LEU A 40 -2.14 7.73 4.49
C LEU A 40 -1.55 6.32 4.54
N TRP A 41 -2.23 5.40 5.22
CA TRP A 41 -1.84 4.01 5.27
C TRP A 41 -1.87 3.35 3.88
N GLN A 42 -2.92 3.57 3.08
CA GLN A 42 -2.97 3.07 1.70
C GLN A 42 -1.82 3.63 0.87
N ALA A 43 -1.48 4.91 1.01
CA ALA A 43 -0.34 5.51 0.32
C ALA A 43 0.99 4.83 0.69
N VAL A 44 1.18 4.48 1.97
CA VAL A 44 2.35 3.72 2.44
C VAL A 44 2.40 2.34 1.78
N LEU A 45 1.28 1.61 1.70
CA LEU A 45 1.25 0.28 1.06
C LEU A 45 1.50 0.33 -0.44
N VAL A 46 0.98 1.34 -1.14
CA VAL A 46 1.27 1.56 -2.56
C VAL A 46 2.75 1.87 -2.75
N GLY A 47 3.31 2.75 -1.94
CA GLY A 47 4.75 3.08 -1.97
C GLY A 47 5.62 1.85 -1.72
N TYR A 48 5.28 1.05 -0.71
CA TYR A 48 5.97 -0.20 -0.41
C TYR A 48 5.91 -1.20 -1.57
N THR A 49 4.74 -1.32 -2.22
CA THR A 49 4.57 -2.18 -3.39
C THR A 49 5.43 -1.71 -4.57
N PHE A 50 5.55 -0.40 -4.78
CA PHE A 50 6.42 0.15 -5.81
C PHE A 50 7.88 -0.21 -5.57
N THR A 51 8.37 -0.08 -4.33
CA THR A 51 9.75 -0.48 -3.95
C THR A 51 9.99 -1.98 -4.12
N LEU A 52 9.01 -2.84 -3.79
CA LEU A 52 9.10 -4.27 -4.02
C LEU A 52 9.16 -4.60 -5.52
N ALA A 53 8.28 -3.98 -6.30
CA ALA A 53 8.19 -4.21 -7.74
C ALA A 53 9.47 -3.79 -8.47
N SER A 54 10.06 -2.65 -8.10
CA SER A 54 11.33 -2.19 -8.67
C SER A 54 12.49 -3.13 -8.32
N GLY A 55 12.62 -3.52 -7.05
CA GLY A 55 13.68 -4.44 -6.63
C GLY A 55 13.57 -5.83 -7.27
N ALA A 56 12.36 -6.35 -7.42
CA ALA A 56 12.12 -7.62 -8.11
C ALA A 56 12.45 -7.51 -9.61
N ALA A 57 12.13 -6.38 -10.25
CA ALA A 57 12.44 -6.16 -11.66
C ALA A 57 13.96 -6.07 -11.89
N ASP A 58 14.68 -5.34 -11.04
CA ASP A 58 16.14 -5.22 -11.13
C ASP A 58 16.84 -6.58 -10.96
N GLU A 59 16.41 -7.38 -9.99
CA GLU A 59 16.97 -8.71 -9.75
C GLU A 59 16.63 -9.68 -10.89
N GLY A 60 15.40 -9.62 -11.40
CA GLY A 60 14.98 -10.40 -12.57
C GLY A 60 15.81 -10.08 -13.82
N VAL A 61 16.14 -8.80 -14.06
CA VAL A 61 17.01 -8.39 -15.17
C VAL A 61 18.41 -8.97 -14.99
N ARG A 62 18.99 -8.88 -13.79
CA ARG A 62 20.34 -9.40 -13.52
C ARG A 62 20.43 -10.90 -13.72
N ALA A 63 19.46 -11.65 -13.20
CA ALA A 63 19.37 -13.10 -13.39
C ALA A 63 19.24 -13.46 -14.88
N ALA A 64 18.39 -12.73 -15.62
CA ALA A 64 18.19 -12.92 -17.05
C ALA A 64 19.47 -12.63 -17.88
N VAL A 65 20.25 -11.61 -17.51
CA VAL A 65 21.53 -11.28 -18.17
C VAL A 65 22.61 -12.32 -17.86
N ALA A 66 22.67 -12.83 -16.62
CA ALA A 66 23.64 -13.85 -16.21
C ALA A 66 23.37 -15.24 -16.83
N SER A 67 22.14 -15.48 -17.28
CA SER A 67 21.71 -16.76 -17.86
C SER A 67 21.85 -16.84 -19.39
N GLY A 68 22.01 -18.07 -19.88
CA GLY A 68 22.00 -18.38 -21.31
C GLY A 68 20.64 -18.12 -21.96
N ALA A 69 20.61 -17.96 -23.29
CA ALA A 69 19.39 -17.60 -24.02
C ALA A 69 18.21 -18.57 -23.80
N TRP A 70 18.50 -19.86 -23.54
CA TRP A 70 17.51 -20.90 -23.30
C TRP A 70 16.88 -20.85 -21.91
N ASP A 71 17.66 -20.44 -20.89
CA ASP A 71 17.23 -20.41 -19.48
C ASP A 71 16.83 -19.00 -19.01
N ARG A 72 16.96 -17.99 -19.87
CA ARG A 72 16.72 -16.59 -19.53
C ARG A 72 15.38 -16.30 -18.88
N ARG A 73 14.34 -16.91 -19.43
CA ARG A 73 12.98 -16.71 -18.92
C ARG A 73 12.79 -17.36 -17.55
N SER A 74 13.23 -18.61 -17.39
CA SER A 74 13.05 -19.35 -16.13
C SER A 74 13.91 -18.76 -15.01
N SER A 75 15.14 -18.33 -15.30
CA SER A 75 16.01 -17.65 -14.32
C SER A 75 15.44 -16.29 -13.89
N CYS A 76 14.86 -15.52 -14.83
CA CYS A 76 14.18 -14.27 -14.53
C CYS A 76 12.97 -14.49 -13.61
N GLU A 77 12.06 -15.40 -14.00
CA GLU A 77 10.84 -15.67 -13.26
C GLU A 77 11.17 -16.19 -11.85
N ALA A 78 12.14 -17.10 -11.72
CA ALA A 78 12.60 -17.61 -10.43
C ALA A 78 13.14 -16.49 -9.52
N ALA A 79 14.02 -15.61 -10.04
CA ALA A 79 14.59 -14.50 -9.27
C ALA A 79 13.52 -13.48 -8.83
N VAL A 80 12.53 -13.22 -9.69
CA VAL A 80 11.39 -12.36 -9.35
C VAL A 80 10.57 -12.97 -8.21
N HIS A 81 10.22 -14.25 -8.31
CA HIS A 81 9.42 -14.95 -7.30
C HIS A 81 10.17 -15.10 -5.97
N GLU A 82 11.48 -15.33 -5.99
CA GLU A 82 12.32 -15.37 -4.78
C GLU A 82 12.34 -14.02 -4.06
N ARG A 83 12.26 -12.91 -4.82
CA ARG A 83 12.32 -11.57 -4.25
C ARG A 83 10.99 -11.07 -3.69
N LEU A 84 9.87 -11.67 -4.13
CA LEU A 84 8.52 -11.26 -3.76
C LEU A 84 8.07 -11.92 -2.44
N PRO A 85 7.56 -11.15 -1.47
CA PRO A 85 6.89 -11.72 -0.31
C PRO A 85 5.63 -12.49 -0.72
N SER A 86 5.27 -13.53 0.03
CA SER A 86 4.11 -14.40 -0.26
C SER A 86 2.78 -13.66 -0.47
N ALA A 87 2.58 -12.51 0.19
CA ALA A 87 1.40 -11.68 0.02
C ALA A 87 1.30 -10.95 -1.33
N TRP A 88 2.43 -10.77 -2.04
CA TRP A 88 2.50 -10.15 -3.37
C TRP A 88 2.80 -11.16 -4.49
N ASP A 89 3.30 -12.36 -4.14
CA ASP A 89 3.67 -13.41 -5.08
C ASP A 89 2.48 -13.96 -5.88
N GLY A 90 1.40 -14.38 -5.20
CA GLY A 90 0.19 -14.90 -5.85
C GLY A 90 -0.46 -13.95 -6.88
N PRO A 91 -0.64 -12.64 -6.59
CA PRO A 91 -1.21 -11.69 -7.55
C PRO A 91 -0.20 -11.13 -8.57
N ALA A 92 1.10 -11.45 -8.47
CA ALA A 92 2.11 -10.94 -9.37
C ALA A 92 1.87 -11.40 -10.82
N ARG A 93 2.06 -10.50 -11.78
CA ARG A 93 1.98 -10.79 -13.21
C ARG A 93 3.25 -10.35 -13.89
N ILE A 94 4.06 -11.32 -14.28
CA ILE A 94 5.26 -11.10 -15.09
C ILE A 94 4.82 -11.01 -16.55
N ARG A 95 5.04 -9.86 -17.19
CA ARG A 95 4.63 -9.59 -18.59
C ARG A 95 5.77 -9.86 -19.55
N GLU A 96 6.97 -9.45 -19.18
CA GLU A 96 8.19 -9.57 -19.98
C GLU A 96 9.32 -9.99 -19.06
N CYS A 97 10.12 -10.97 -19.51
CA CYS A 97 11.31 -11.48 -18.80
C CYS A 97 12.39 -11.82 -19.84
N GLY A 98 12.95 -10.75 -20.44
CA GLY A 98 13.93 -10.83 -21.51
C GLY A 98 13.36 -11.24 -22.88
N THR A 99 13.94 -10.69 -23.94
CA THR A 99 13.71 -11.12 -25.33
C THR A 99 14.93 -11.90 -25.80
N PRO A 100 14.79 -13.11 -26.38
CA PRO A 100 15.92 -13.80 -26.98
C PRO A 100 16.49 -12.99 -28.16
N GLY A 101 17.78 -12.67 -28.11
CA GLY A 101 18.51 -12.07 -29.25
C GLY A 101 18.60 -10.54 -29.28
N ASP A 102 18.01 -9.82 -28.31
CA ASP A 102 18.18 -8.37 -28.18
C ASP A 102 19.43 -8.01 -27.33
N ASP A 103 20.09 -6.91 -27.69
CA ASP A 103 21.17 -6.27 -26.88
C ASP A 103 20.64 -5.65 -25.57
N MET A 104 19.33 -5.75 -25.32
CA MET A 104 18.63 -5.18 -24.16
C MET A 104 17.68 -6.21 -23.54
N VAL A 105 17.87 -6.52 -22.26
CA VAL A 105 16.96 -7.37 -21.48
C VAL A 105 16.01 -6.48 -20.69
N LYS A 106 14.70 -6.67 -20.92
CA LYS A 106 13.64 -5.95 -20.20
C LYS A 106 12.83 -6.91 -19.34
N VAL A 107 12.50 -6.46 -18.13
CA VAL A 107 11.62 -7.17 -17.20
C VAL A 107 10.49 -6.26 -16.79
N ARG A 108 9.26 -6.71 -17.02
CA ARG A 108 8.03 -5.96 -16.68
C ARG A 108 7.17 -6.80 -15.77
N ILE A 109 6.89 -6.26 -14.58
CA ILE A 109 6.12 -6.94 -13.54
C ILE A 109 5.03 -6.01 -13.06
N THR A 110 3.81 -6.51 -12.99
CA THR A 110 2.67 -5.83 -12.37
C THR A 110 2.37 -6.48 -11.03
N LEU A 111 2.40 -5.70 -9.95
CA LEU A 111 1.99 -6.13 -8.62
C LEU A 111 0.68 -5.44 -8.23
N LYS A 112 -0.05 -6.02 -7.28
CA LYS A 112 -1.25 -5.40 -6.69
C LYS A 112 -0.98 -5.09 -5.23
N ALA A 113 -1.19 -3.83 -4.83
CA ALA A 113 -1.08 -3.46 -3.43
C ALA A 113 -2.25 -4.09 -2.64
N PRO A 114 -1.98 -4.81 -1.53
CA PRO A 114 -3.03 -5.37 -0.68
C PRO A 114 -3.81 -4.24 0.01
N VAL A 115 -5.13 -4.38 0.11
CA VAL A 115 -6.00 -3.38 0.73
C VAL A 115 -6.23 -3.73 2.20
N LEU A 116 -6.15 -2.75 3.10
CA LEU A 116 -6.25 -3.02 4.56
C LEU A 116 -7.66 -3.36 5.04
N PHE A 117 -8.69 -2.89 4.33
CA PHE A 117 -10.09 -3.09 4.69
C PHE A 117 -10.86 -3.67 3.50
N PRO A 118 -10.84 -5.01 3.31
CA PRO A 118 -11.56 -5.65 2.21
C PRO A 118 -13.09 -5.40 2.24
N GLY A 119 -13.65 -4.96 3.38
CA GLY A 119 -15.10 -4.72 3.56
C GLY A 119 -15.61 -3.29 3.32
N PHE A 120 -14.75 -2.26 3.23
CA PHE A 120 -15.20 -0.87 3.00
C PHE A 120 -14.84 -0.32 1.61
N ALA A 121 -13.73 -0.79 1.02
CA ALA A 121 -13.31 -0.40 -0.33
C ALA A 121 -12.44 -1.50 -0.92
N SER A 122 -13.02 -2.46 -1.62
CA SER A 122 -12.28 -3.45 -2.41
C SER A 122 -11.78 -2.81 -3.71
N LEU A 123 -10.81 -1.90 -3.62
CA LEU A 123 -10.16 -1.32 -4.80
C LEU A 123 -8.72 -1.82 -4.87
N PRO A 124 -8.46 -2.99 -5.49
CA PRO A 124 -7.10 -3.44 -5.77
C PRO A 124 -6.47 -2.48 -6.79
N ILE A 125 -5.68 -1.52 -6.31
CA ILE A 125 -4.96 -0.55 -7.16
C ILE A 125 -3.77 -1.30 -7.80
N PRO A 126 -3.73 -1.46 -9.14
CA PRO A 126 -2.60 -2.08 -9.82
C PRO A 126 -1.39 -1.14 -9.76
N VAL A 127 -0.21 -1.70 -9.49
CA VAL A 127 1.07 -0.99 -9.50
C VAL A 127 1.97 -1.68 -10.53
N ASP A 128 2.34 -0.94 -11.57
CA ASP A 128 3.22 -1.41 -12.63
C ASP A 128 4.67 -0.99 -12.36
N ALA A 129 5.61 -1.93 -12.47
CA ALA A 129 7.04 -1.64 -12.48
C ALA A 129 7.71 -2.23 -13.74
N THR A 130 8.68 -1.51 -14.27
CA THR A 130 9.45 -1.92 -15.45
C THR A 130 10.92 -1.61 -15.18
N ALA A 131 11.78 -2.61 -15.34
CA ALA A 131 13.24 -2.45 -15.34
C ALA A 131 13.80 -2.97 -16.66
N GLY A 132 14.94 -2.44 -17.09
CA GLY A 132 15.66 -2.94 -18.25
C GLY A 132 17.13 -2.60 -18.16
N ALA A 133 17.98 -3.55 -18.56
CA ALA A 133 19.42 -3.35 -18.65
C ALA A 133 19.95 -3.83 -20.01
N ALA A 134 21.05 -3.22 -20.44
CA ALA A 134 21.79 -3.69 -21.60
C ALA A 134 22.41 -5.05 -21.30
N ALA A 135 22.31 -5.97 -22.25
CA ALA A 135 23.02 -7.24 -22.22
C ALA A 135 24.45 -7.00 -22.72
N GLU A 136 25.33 -6.50 -21.85
CA GLU A 136 26.76 -6.45 -22.15
C GLU A 136 27.33 -7.87 -22.02
N GLY A 137 27.42 -8.57 -23.16
CA GLY A 137 27.86 -9.95 -23.24
C GLY A 137 28.08 -10.40 -24.68
N LYS A 138 28.99 -9.73 -25.38
CA LYS A 138 29.73 -10.28 -26.53
C LYS A 138 31.22 -10.00 -26.37
#